data_AF-A0A0M9WX06-F1
#
_entry.id   AF-A0A0M9WX06-F1
#
_cell.length_a   1.000
_cell.length_b   1.000
_cell.length_c   1.000
_cell.angle_alpha   90.00
_cell.angle_beta   90.00
_cell.angle_gamma   90.00
#
_symmetry.space_group_name_H-M   'P 1'
#
loop_
_entity.id
_entity.type
_entity.pdbx_description
1 polymer ?
#
loop_
_entity_poly.entity_id
_entity_poly.type
_entity_poly.pdbx_seq_one_letter_code
_entity_poly.pdbx_strand_id
1 'polypeptide(L)'
;MVNKKTKYGLIVFLAIIAVGYATFVYLDNTLKSTIISRSDMQIYQEVSEIENDSDVIATVRVKPNVINHMEYDNDGLPLWYWTEREVIITKPIKGEVKIGDKLTVLEPYAIGENKTIGKLEVISEQYTKMADEEEYILFLIKREDGKFMIAGKDQGKAMIKLSKEFSANLEAGSEFEELHKKIRAKYE
;
A
#
# COMPACT_ATOMS: atom_id res chain seq x y z
N MET A 1 0.57 11.76 55.68
CA MET A 1 -0.70 11.73 54.91
C MET A 1 -0.63 12.78 53.81
N VAL A 2 -0.59 12.39 52.53
CA VAL A 2 -0.61 13.36 51.43
C VAL A 2 -1.99 14.02 51.40
N ASN A 3 -2.02 15.35 51.50
CA ASN A 3 -3.24 16.15 51.53
C ASN A 3 -4.08 15.88 50.27
N LYS A 4 -5.39 15.62 50.44
CA LYS A 4 -6.30 15.25 49.34
C LYS A 4 -6.22 16.26 48.18
N LYS A 5 -6.08 17.56 48.48
CA LYS A 5 -5.93 18.63 47.48
C LYS A 5 -4.67 18.46 46.61
N THR A 6 -3.55 18.04 47.20
CA THR A 6 -2.28 17.79 46.50
C THR A 6 -2.37 16.56 45.60
N LYS A 7 -3.14 15.53 45.99
CA LYS A 7 -3.40 14.35 45.15
C LYS A 7 -4.24 14.69 43.91
N TYR A 8 -5.32 15.47 44.09
CA TYR A 8 -6.15 15.90 42.96
C TYR A 8 -5.38 16.83 41.99
N GLY A 9 -4.55 17.73 42.52
CA GLY A 9 -3.68 18.57 41.69
C GLY A 9 -2.69 17.77 40.83
N LEU A 10 -2.08 16.73 41.40
CA LEU A 10 -1.16 15.86 40.66
C LEU A 10 -1.89 15.06 39.57
N ILE A 11 -3.09 14.54 39.85
CA ILE A 11 -3.90 13.81 38.87
C ILE A 11 -4.27 14.71 37.69
N VAL A 12 -4.70 15.95 37.96
CA VAL A 12 -5.04 16.92 36.91
C VAL A 12 -3.81 17.28 36.07
N PHE A 13 -2.66 17.49 36.71
CA PHE A 13 -1.41 17.77 36.00
C PHE A 13 -0.98 16.62 35.08
N LEU A 14 -1.03 15.37 35.56
CA LEU A 14 -0.73 14.20 34.74
C LEU A 14 -1.73 14.01 33.60
N ALA A 15 -3.01 14.31 33.81
CA ALA A 15 -4.02 14.26 32.77
C ALA A 15 -3.73 15.28 31.64
N ILE A 16 -3.31 16.50 31.99
CA ILE A 16 -2.92 17.52 31.00
C ILE A 16 -1.71 17.06 30.19
N ILE A 17 -0.69 16.46 30.83
CA ILE A 17 0.47 15.92 30.12
C ILE A 17 0.07 14.78 29.19
N ALA A 18 -0.78 13.85 29.66
CA ALA A 18 -1.24 12.72 28.86
C ALA A 18 -2.04 13.19 27.63
N VAL A 19 -2.92 14.17 27.80
CA VAL A 19 -3.67 14.79 26.68
C VAL A 19 -2.71 15.49 25.73
N GLY A 20 -1.78 16.30 26.23
CA GLY A 20 -0.79 16.99 25.40
C GLY A 20 0.08 16.03 24.59
N TYR A 21 0.52 14.93 25.20
CA TYR A 21 1.28 13.88 24.51
C TYR A 21 0.43 13.16 23.46
N ALA A 22 -0.82 12.81 23.78
CA ALA A 22 -1.73 12.18 22.82
C ALA A 22 -2.01 13.11 21.63
N THR A 23 -2.21 14.41 21.86
CA THR A 23 -2.39 15.40 20.79
C THR A 23 -1.13 15.55 19.94
N PHE A 24 0.06 15.56 20.55
CA PHE A 24 1.33 15.60 19.82
C PHE A 24 1.50 14.37 18.91
N VAL A 25 1.33 13.16 19.47
CA VAL A 25 1.40 11.90 18.72
C VAL A 25 0.35 11.86 17.60
N TYR A 26 -0.85 12.37 17.83
CA TYR A 26 -1.89 12.45 16.82
C TYR A 26 -1.48 13.36 15.65
N LEU A 27 -1.01 14.58 15.93
CA LEU A 27 -0.62 15.55 14.91
C LEU A 27 0.60 15.10 14.11
N ASP A 28 1.55 14.43 14.75
CA ASP A 28 2.77 13.92 14.12
C ASP A 28 2.47 12.73 13.18
N ASN A 29 1.51 11.88 13.55
CA ASN A 29 1.15 10.72 12.74
C ASN A 29 0.17 11.03 11.61
N THR A 30 -0.49 12.19 11.63
CA THR A 30 -1.50 12.56 10.62
C THR A 30 -0.83 12.97 9.31
N LEU A 31 -1.25 12.36 8.20
CA LEU A 31 -0.87 12.79 6.85
C LEU A 31 -1.34 14.23 6.63
N LYS A 32 -0.43 15.11 6.23
CA LYS A 32 -0.75 16.52 5.98
C LYS A 32 -1.21 16.77 4.55
N SER A 33 -0.82 15.91 3.61
CA SER A 33 -1.20 16.01 2.21
C SER A 33 -1.04 14.66 1.49
N THR A 34 -1.86 14.45 0.46
CA THR A 34 -1.73 13.36 -0.51
C THR A 34 -1.60 13.97 -1.91
N ILE A 35 -0.54 13.61 -2.64
CA ILE A 35 -0.32 14.01 -4.03
C ILE A 35 -0.62 12.83 -4.95
N ILE A 36 -1.42 13.08 -5.98
CA ILE A 36 -1.69 12.12 -7.06
C ILE A 36 -0.87 12.53 -8.28
N SER A 37 0.11 11.70 -8.66
CA SER A 37 0.91 11.89 -9.88
C SER A 37 0.33 11.08 -11.02
N ARG A 38 0.05 11.71 -12.17
CA ARG A 38 -0.51 11.02 -13.34
C ARG A 38 0.55 10.82 -14.41
N SER A 39 0.60 9.62 -14.97
CA SER A 39 1.46 9.23 -16.08
C SER A 39 0.65 8.49 -17.15
N ASP A 40 1.18 8.40 -18.37
CA ASP A 40 0.64 7.46 -19.35
C ASP A 40 0.87 6.02 -18.85
N MET A 41 -0.16 5.20 -18.97
CA MET A 41 -0.16 3.84 -18.42
C MET A 41 -0.69 2.86 -19.45
N GLN A 42 -0.07 1.68 -19.53
CA GLN A 42 -0.61 0.56 -20.29
C GLN A 42 -1.94 0.11 -19.68
N ILE A 43 -2.98 0.07 -20.51
CA ILE A 43 -4.29 -0.46 -20.14
C ILE A 43 -4.45 -1.84 -20.80
N TYR A 44 -4.70 -2.84 -19.96
CA TYR A 44 -5.04 -4.20 -20.33
C TYR A 44 -6.55 -4.36 -20.34
N GLN A 45 -7.10 -4.88 -21.43
CA GLN A 45 -8.53 -5.14 -21.57
C GLN A 45 -8.86 -6.60 -21.30
N GLU A 46 -7.88 -7.47 -21.53
CA GLU A 46 -8.03 -8.92 -21.39
C GLU A 46 -6.98 -9.54 -20.48
N VAL A 47 -7.39 -10.60 -19.77
CA VAL A 47 -6.51 -11.33 -18.83
C VAL A 47 -5.29 -11.88 -19.57
N SER A 48 -5.44 -12.31 -20.83
CA SER A 48 -4.34 -12.83 -21.64
C SER A 48 -3.25 -11.79 -21.91
N GLU A 49 -3.59 -10.51 -22.00
CA GLU A 49 -2.61 -9.45 -22.28
C GLU A 49 -1.68 -9.26 -21.08
N ILE A 50 -2.26 -9.10 -19.90
CA ILE A 50 -1.48 -8.97 -18.66
C ILE A 50 -0.76 -10.28 -18.29
N GLU A 51 -1.30 -11.44 -18.65
CA GLU A 51 -0.62 -12.73 -18.52
C GLU A 51 0.66 -12.79 -19.34
N ASN A 52 0.63 -12.27 -20.58
CA ASN A 52 1.79 -12.30 -21.47
C ASN A 52 2.91 -11.41 -20.95
N ASP A 53 2.57 -10.24 -20.42
CA ASP A 53 3.54 -9.25 -19.94
C ASP A 53 4.08 -9.56 -18.54
N SER A 54 3.50 -10.53 -17.83
CA SER A 54 3.92 -10.91 -16.48
C SER A 54 4.98 -12.02 -16.48
N ASP A 55 6.07 -11.85 -15.74
CA ASP A 55 7.06 -12.91 -15.50
C ASP A 55 6.56 -13.93 -14.47
N VAL A 56 5.85 -13.46 -13.46
CA VAL A 56 5.29 -14.26 -12.36
C VAL A 56 3.80 -13.96 -12.20
N ILE A 57 3.01 -15.00 -12.02
CA ILE A 57 1.62 -14.89 -11.59
C ILE A 57 1.44 -15.81 -10.39
N ALA A 58 0.86 -15.30 -9.32
CA ALA A 58 0.60 -16.11 -8.13
C ALA A 58 -0.49 -15.50 -7.26
N THR A 59 -1.15 -16.34 -6.49
CA THR A 59 -1.81 -15.88 -5.27
C THR A 59 -0.75 -15.66 -4.21
N VAL A 60 -0.85 -14.52 -3.52
CA VAL A 60 0.05 -14.14 -2.44
C VAL A 60 -0.74 -13.66 -1.23
N ARG A 61 -0.09 -13.75 -0.07
CA ARG A 61 -0.52 -13.08 1.16
C ARG A 61 0.37 -11.90 1.47
N VAL A 62 -0.24 -10.77 1.76
CA VAL A 62 0.45 -9.51 2.02
C VAL A 62 1.01 -9.48 3.45
N LYS A 63 2.24 -8.99 3.61
CA LYS A 63 2.80 -8.64 4.92
C LYS A 63 2.57 -7.17 5.26
N PRO A 64 2.38 -6.84 6.56
CA PRO A 64 2.11 -5.48 7.00
C PRO A 64 3.33 -4.56 6.95
N ASN A 65 4.53 -5.12 7.01
CA ASN A 65 5.76 -4.32 7.04
C ASN A 65 6.08 -3.79 5.65
N VAL A 66 6.28 -2.48 5.57
CA VAL A 66 6.64 -1.76 4.35
C VAL A 66 7.90 -0.92 4.53
N ILE A 67 8.67 -0.74 3.45
CA ILE A 67 9.79 0.19 3.38
C ILE A 67 9.45 1.26 2.35
N ASN A 68 9.34 2.51 2.80
CA ASN A 68 9.03 3.63 1.92
C ASN A 68 10.31 4.24 1.37
N HIS A 69 10.32 4.52 0.07
CA HIS A 69 11.38 5.22 -0.63
C HIS A 69 10.79 6.49 -1.24
N MET A 70 11.41 7.63 -0.97
CA MET A 70 11.02 8.91 -1.54
C MET A 70 12.26 9.77 -1.71
N GLU A 71 12.51 10.16 -2.95
CA GLU A 71 13.55 11.08 -3.35
C GLU A 71 12.90 12.38 -3.81
N TYR A 72 13.51 13.50 -3.45
CA TYR A 72 13.01 14.83 -3.77
C TYR A 72 13.95 15.51 -4.76
N ASP A 73 13.39 16.35 -5.63
CA ASP A 73 14.16 17.26 -6.45
C ASP A 73 14.72 18.46 -5.64
N ASN A 74 15.40 19.38 -6.34
CA ASN A 74 15.98 20.57 -5.73
C ASN A 74 14.94 21.55 -5.14
N ASP A 75 13.69 21.48 -5.60
CA ASP A 75 12.58 22.30 -5.13
C ASP A 75 11.80 21.62 -3.98
N GLY A 76 12.22 20.42 -3.59
CA GLY A 76 11.59 19.63 -2.52
C GLY A 76 10.32 18.91 -2.98
N LEU A 77 10.11 18.74 -4.28
CA LEU A 77 9.01 17.94 -4.82
C LEU A 77 9.42 16.47 -4.95
N PRO A 78 8.53 15.52 -4.65
CA PRO A 78 8.82 14.09 -4.85
C PRO A 78 9.09 13.79 -6.32
N LEU A 79 10.28 13.27 -6.63
CA LEU A 79 10.71 12.91 -7.98
C LEU A 79 10.60 11.39 -8.20
N TRP A 80 11.15 10.60 -7.28
CA TRP A 80 11.09 9.14 -7.32
C TRP A 80 10.50 8.63 -6.02
N TYR A 81 9.52 7.74 -6.12
CA TYR A 81 8.87 7.20 -4.94
C TYR A 81 8.32 5.79 -5.20
N TRP A 82 8.47 4.93 -4.21
CA TRP A 82 7.87 3.59 -4.21
C TRP A 82 7.86 3.02 -2.79
N THR A 83 7.05 1.99 -2.59
CA THR A 83 7.00 1.25 -1.35
C THR A 83 7.36 -0.20 -1.63
N GLU A 84 8.32 -0.73 -0.88
CA GLU A 84 8.66 -2.15 -0.91
C GLU A 84 7.81 -2.88 0.10
N ARG A 85 7.14 -3.94 -0.37
CA ARG A 85 6.25 -4.76 0.45
C ARG A 85 6.59 -6.23 0.24
N GLU A 86 6.80 -6.95 1.34
CA GLU A 86 6.95 -8.40 1.29
C GLU A 86 5.59 -9.08 1.07
N VAL A 87 5.57 -10.05 0.16
CA VAL A 87 4.43 -10.94 -0.03
C VAL A 87 4.92 -12.39 0.02
N ILE A 88 4.04 -13.30 0.49
CA ILE A 88 4.33 -14.74 0.52
C ILE A 88 3.47 -15.43 -0.52
N ILE A 89 4.09 -16.22 -1.40
CA ILE A 89 3.37 -17.05 -2.37
C ILE A 89 2.54 -18.11 -1.64
N THR A 90 1.23 -18.13 -1.89
CA THR A 90 0.31 -19.16 -1.37
C THR A 90 -0.15 -20.13 -2.45
N LYS A 91 -0.20 -19.68 -3.72
CA LYS A 91 -0.50 -20.53 -4.89
C LYS A 91 0.30 -20.03 -6.11
N PRO A 92 1.34 -20.75 -6.58
CA PRO A 92 2.04 -20.38 -7.80
C PRO A 92 1.16 -20.68 -9.03
N ILE A 93 1.16 -19.77 -10.02
CA ILE A 93 0.35 -19.88 -11.26
C ILE A 93 1.25 -19.85 -12.51
N LYS A 94 2.17 -18.87 -12.59
CA LYS A 94 3.16 -18.70 -13.67
C LYS A 94 4.51 -18.29 -13.07
N GLY A 95 5.59 -18.72 -13.71
CA GLY A 95 6.97 -18.38 -13.34
C GLY A 95 7.60 -19.40 -12.37
N GLU A 96 8.91 -19.25 -12.14
CA GLU A 96 9.70 -20.14 -11.29
C GLU A 96 9.58 -19.77 -9.80
N VAL A 97 8.38 -19.90 -9.24
CA VAL A 97 8.09 -19.63 -7.82
C VAL A 97 7.36 -20.80 -7.16
N LYS A 98 7.51 -20.94 -5.85
CA LYS A 98 6.97 -22.02 -5.04
C LYS A 98 6.16 -21.48 -3.87
N ILE A 99 5.27 -22.32 -3.35
CA ILE A 99 4.52 -22.01 -2.12
C ILE A 99 5.50 -21.72 -0.98
N GLY A 100 5.29 -20.60 -0.29
CA GLY A 100 6.14 -20.15 0.80
C GLY A 100 7.27 -19.22 0.39
N ASP A 101 7.55 -19.08 -0.92
CA ASP A 101 8.53 -18.10 -1.40
C ASP A 101 8.12 -16.68 -0.99
N LYS A 102 9.12 -15.87 -0.66
CA LYS A 102 8.96 -14.47 -0.30
C LYS A 102 9.40 -13.61 -1.48
N LEU A 103 8.53 -12.71 -1.92
CA LEU A 103 8.84 -11.73 -2.96
C LEU A 103 8.75 -10.32 -2.39
N THR A 104 9.60 -9.43 -2.90
CA THR A 104 9.49 -7.99 -2.64
C THR A 104 8.76 -7.34 -3.82
N VAL A 105 7.56 -6.84 -3.56
CA VAL A 105 6.73 -6.13 -4.53
C VAL A 105 6.88 -4.64 -4.32
N LEU A 106 7.02 -3.90 -5.42
CA LEU A 106 7.09 -2.46 -5.46
C LEU A 106 5.68 -1.91 -5.71
N GLU A 107 5.11 -1.27 -4.70
CA GLU A 107 3.86 -0.54 -4.82
C GLU A 107 4.14 0.92 -5.21
N PRO A 108 3.38 1.52 -6.15
CA PRO A 108 3.62 2.86 -6.68
C PRO A 108 3.03 3.96 -5.79
N TYR A 109 3.33 3.91 -4.49
CA TYR A 109 3.12 5.00 -3.54
C TYR A 109 4.30 5.09 -2.58
N ALA A 110 4.43 6.18 -1.85
CA ALA A 110 5.27 6.25 -0.66
C ALA A 110 4.73 7.27 0.34
N ILE A 111 5.06 7.07 1.60
CA ILE A 111 4.86 8.03 2.68
C ILE A 111 6.23 8.49 3.16
N GLY A 112 6.46 9.80 3.18
CA GLY A 112 7.73 10.40 3.58
C GLY A 112 7.53 11.72 4.32
N GLU A 113 8.62 12.29 4.84
CA GLU A 113 8.62 13.62 5.44
C GLU A 113 9.18 14.66 4.46
N ASN A 114 8.40 15.72 4.24
CA ASN A 114 8.84 16.92 3.54
C ASN A 114 9.10 18.04 4.55
N LYS A 115 10.20 18.78 4.39
CA LYS A 115 10.58 19.84 5.35
C LYS A 115 9.58 20.99 5.45
N THR A 116 8.83 21.26 4.39
CA THR A 116 7.89 22.37 4.31
C THR A 116 6.46 21.91 4.63
N ILE A 117 6.05 20.78 4.07
CA ILE A 117 4.67 20.27 4.13
C ILE A 117 4.47 19.31 5.31
N GLY A 118 5.55 18.74 5.84
CA GLY A 118 5.55 17.67 6.85
C GLY A 118 5.27 16.29 6.23
N LYS A 119 4.61 15.40 6.97
CA LYS A 119 4.31 14.03 6.52
C LYS A 119 3.42 14.05 5.27
N LEU A 120 3.95 13.53 4.18
CA LEU A 120 3.39 13.56 2.83
C LEU A 120 3.18 12.13 2.33
N GLU A 121 2.05 11.90 1.72
CA GLU A 121 1.80 10.70 0.92
C GLU A 121 1.82 11.05 -0.57
N VAL A 122 2.47 10.22 -1.37
CA VAL A 122 2.48 10.33 -2.82
C VAL A 122 1.98 9.02 -3.39
N ILE A 123 0.96 9.10 -4.24
CA ILE A 123 0.35 7.94 -4.91
C ILE A 123 0.46 8.17 -6.42
N SER A 124 0.91 7.15 -7.14
CA SER A 124 0.82 7.14 -8.60
C SER A 124 -0.62 6.85 -9.01
N GLU A 125 -1.19 7.77 -9.77
CA GLU A 125 -2.54 7.71 -10.33
C GLU A 125 -3.58 7.43 -9.24
N GLN A 126 -4.48 6.48 -9.48
CA GLN A 126 -5.51 6.08 -8.53
C GLN A 126 -5.15 4.77 -7.82
N TYR A 127 -3.85 4.48 -7.66
CA TYR A 127 -3.41 3.21 -7.08
C TYR A 127 -4.00 2.99 -5.69
N THR A 128 -4.72 1.87 -5.54
CA THR A 128 -5.24 1.42 -4.26
C THR A 128 -4.17 0.61 -3.56
N LYS A 129 -3.84 0.86 -2.29
CA LYS A 129 -2.80 0.09 -1.59
C LYS A 129 -3.24 -1.35 -1.32
N MET A 130 -2.30 -2.31 -1.32
CA MET A 130 -2.56 -3.64 -0.77
C MET A 130 -2.89 -3.54 0.72
N ALA A 131 -3.98 -4.20 1.13
CA ALA A 131 -4.34 -4.33 2.52
C ALA A 131 -3.46 -5.38 3.21
N ASP A 132 -3.12 -5.11 4.47
CA ASP A 132 -2.29 -5.98 5.28
C ASP A 132 -2.98 -7.32 5.54
N GLU A 133 -2.20 -8.41 5.51
CA GLU A 133 -2.66 -9.78 5.78
C GLU A 133 -3.69 -10.38 4.81
N GLU A 134 -4.13 -9.59 3.81
CA GLU A 134 -5.08 -10.00 2.79
C GLU A 134 -4.41 -10.79 1.64
N GLU A 135 -5.24 -11.50 0.87
CA GLU A 135 -4.80 -12.32 -0.27
C GLU A 135 -5.18 -11.70 -1.62
N TYR A 136 -4.20 -11.70 -2.54
CA TYR A 136 -4.34 -11.15 -3.88
C TYR A 136 -3.80 -12.12 -4.92
N ILE A 137 -4.41 -12.15 -6.10
CA ILE A 137 -3.80 -12.65 -7.32
C ILE A 137 -2.97 -11.50 -7.90
N LEU A 138 -1.66 -11.68 -7.96
CA LEU A 138 -0.72 -10.70 -8.49
C LEU A 138 -0.13 -11.14 -9.83
N PHE A 139 -0.08 -10.18 -10.74
CA PHE A 139 0.62 -10.22 -12.01
C PHE A 139 1.87 -9.37 -11.88
N LEU A 140 3.05 -10.00 -11.96
CA LEU A 140 4.31 -9.41 -11.55
C LEU A 140 5.32 -9.40 -12.68
N ILE A 141 5.96 -8.25 -12.87
CA ILE A 141 7.09 -8.03 -13.79
C ILE A 141 8.37 -8.00 -12.95
N LYS A 142 9.32 -8.86 -13.27
CA LYS A 142 10.61 -8.95 -12.58
C LYS A 142 11.54 -7.83 -13.04
N ARG A 143 12.13 -7.13 -12.08
CA ARG A 143 13.21 -6.17 -12.33
C ARG A 143 14.58 -6.83 -12.25
N GLU A 144 15.58 -6.16 -12.81
CA GLU A 144 16.98 -6.62 -12.78
C GLU A 144 17.53 -6.77 -11.36
N ASP A 145 17.04 -5.98 -10.40
CA ASP A 145 17.42 -6.04 -8.99
C ASP A 145 16.74 -7.19 -8.21
N GLY A 146 15.95 -8.02 -8.89
CA GLY A 146 15.23 -9.15 -8.31
C GLY A 146 13.92 -8.80 -7.61
N LYS A 147 13.52 -7.52 -7.59
CA LYS A 147 12.22 -7.06 -7.08
C LYS A 147 11.15 -7.15 -8.17
N PHE A 148 9.89 -7.00 -7.78
CA PHE A 148 8.77 -7.16 -8.69
C PHE A 148 7.90 -5.92 -8.73
N MET A 149 7.52 -5.48 -9.93
CA MET A 149 6.49 -4.47 -10.13
C MET A 149 5.15 -5.15 -10.42
N ILE A 150 4.06 -4.52 -10.02
CA ILE A 150 2.72 -5.01 -10.38
C ILE A 150 2.44 -4.57 -11.83
N ALA A 151 2.18 -5.55 -12.71
CA ALA A 151 1.82 -5.28 -14.09
C ALA A 151 0.55 -4.41 -14.12
N GLY A 152 0.61 -3.25 -14.77
CA GLY A 152 -0.54 -2.35 -14.83
C GLY A 152 -1.08 -1.92 -13.46
N LYS A 153 -0.23 -1.78 -12.43
CA LYS A 153 -0.56 -1.23 -11.10
C LYS A 153 -1.81 -1.89 -10.48
N ASP A 154 -2.98 -1.23 -10.51
CA ASP A 154 -4.21 -1.81 -9.97
C ASP A 154 -4.79 -2.92 -10.85
N GLN A 155 -4.55 -2.91 -12.16
CA GLN A 155 -5.04 -3.95 -13.09
C GLN A 155 -4.49 -5.34 -12.76
N GLY A 156 -3.19 -5.43 -12.44
CA GLY A 156 -2.49 -6.67 -12.10
C GLY A 156 -2.61 -7.11 -10.65
N LYS A 157 -3.55 -6.55 -9.90
CA LYS A 157 -3.80 -6.91 -8.50
C LYS A 157 -5.29 -7.10 -8.27
N ALA A 158 -5.73 -8.34 -8.28
CA ALA A 158 -7.10 -8.70 -7.94
C ALA A 158 -7.15 -9.31 -6.53
N MET A 159 -7.92 -8.71 -5.62
CA MET A 159 -8.16 -9.27 -4.29
C MET A 159 -9.03 -10.53 -4.42
N ILE A 160 -8.69 -11.60 -3.69
CA ILE A 160 -9.45 -12.87 -3.77
C ILE A 160 -10.78 -12.80 -3.02
N LYS A 161 -10.74 -12.27 -1.79
CA LYS A 161 -11.95 -12.03 -1.01
C LYS A 161 -12.02 -10.56 -0.69
N LEU A 162 -13.04 -9.89 -1.22
CA LEU A 162 -13.42 -8.56 -0.77
C LEU A 162 -13.77 -8.66 0.72
N SER A 163 -12.88 -8.20 1.60
CA SER A 163 -13.24 -8.02 3.00
C SER A 163 -14.37 -6.98 3.08
N LYS A 164 -15.29 -7.09 4.05
CA LYS A 164 -16.42 -6.14 4.18
C LYS A 164 -15.96 -4.67 4.29
N GLU A 165 -14.79 -4.44 4.89
CA GLU A 165 -14.17 -3.10 5.01
C GLU A 165 -13.59 -2.60 3.67
N PHE A 166 -13.04 -3.49 2.85
CA PHE A 166 -12.54 -3.15 1.52
C PHE A 166 -13.68 -2.95 0.51
N SER A 167 -14.77 -3.71 0.66
CA SER A 167 -16.01 -3.61 -0.14
C SER A 167 -16.60 -2.20 -0.09
N ALA A 168 -16.67 -1.60 1.11
CA ALA A 168 -17.25 -0.27 1.32
C ALA A 168 -16.43 0.87 0.68
N ASN A 169 -15.12 0.66 0.48
CA ASN A 169 -14.23 1.62 -0.19
C ASN A 169 -14.13 1.36 -1.71
N LEU A 170 -14.51 0.15 -2.18
CA LEU A 170 -14.56 -0.21 -3.60
C LEU A 170 -15.90 0.12 -4.28
N GLU A 171 -16.96 0.46 -3.52
CA GLU A 171 -18.30 0.75 -4.05
C GLU A 171 -18.37 1.97 -4.99
N ALA A 172 -17.25 2.66 -5.24
CA ALA A 172 -17.09 3.63 -6.31
C ALA A 172 -16.19 3.07 -7.44
N GLY A 173 -16.73 2.14 -8.22
CA GLY A 173 -16.32 1.82 -9.59
C GLY A 173 -14.83 1.87 -9.90
N SER A 174 -14.06 0.85 -9.50
CA SER A 174 -12.72 0.70 -10.04
C SER A 174 -12.83 0.52 -11.56
N GLU A 175 -12.08 1.32 -12.32
CA GLU A 175 -12.06 1.27 -13.79
C GLU A 175 -11.70 -0.13 -14.33
N PHE A 176 -11.25 -1.05 -13.47
CA PHE A 176 -10.75 -2.38 -13.78
C PHE A 176 -11.57 -3.53 -13.18
N GLU A 177 -12.75 -3.27 -12.59
CA GLU A 177 -13.56 -4.32 -11.94
C GLU A 177 -13.93 -5.48 -12.87
N GLU A 178 -14.18 -5.20 -14.15
CA GLU A 178 -14.45 -6.25 -15.14
C GLU A 178 -13.23 -7.15 -15.36
N LEU A 179 -12.04 -6.57 -15.49
CA LEU A 179 -10.79 -7.32 -15.62
C LEU A 179 -10.53 -8.15 -14.35
N HIS A 180 -10.72 -7.57 -13.17
CA HIS A 180 -10.58 -8.28 -11.90
C HIS A 180 -11.56 -9.44 -11.75
N LYS A 181 -12.82 -9.28 -12.20
CA LYS A 181 -13.79 -10.39 -12.25
C LYS A 181 -13.31 -11.52 -13.16
N LYS A 182 -12.79 -11.19 -14.36
CA LYS A 182 -12.23 -12.19 -15.28
C LYS A 182 -11.01 -12.91 -14.67
N ILE A 183 -10.12 -12.17 -14.00
CA ILE A 183 -8.96 -12.73 -13.28
C ILE A 183 -9.41 -13.72 -12.22
N ARG A 184 -10.31 -13.31 -11.32
CA ARG A 184 -10.82 -14.16 -10.24
C ARG A 184 -11.48 -15.42 -10.80
N ALA A 185 -12.36 -15.27 -11.79
CA ALA A 185 -13.04 -16.39 -12.43
C ALA A 185 -12.08 -17.42 -13.07
N LYS A 186 -10.87 -17.00 -13.45
CA LYS A 186 -9.86 -17.89 -14.03
C LYS A 186 -9.00 -18.60 -12.99
N TYR A 187 -8.75 -17.97 -11.84
CA TYR A 187 -7.68 -18.38 -10.93
C TYR A 187 -8.10 -18.73 -9.49
N GLU A 188 -9.31 -18.37 -9.08
CA GLU A 188 -9.96 -18.87 -7.86
C GLU A 188 -10.53 -20.27 -8.08
#